data_AF-A0A6A5AH86-F1
#
_entry.id   AF-A0A6A5AH86-F1
#
_cell.length_a   1.000
_cell.length_b   1.000
_cell.length_c   1.000
_cell.angle_alpha   90.00
_cell.angle_beta   90.00
_cell.angle_gamma   90.00
#
_symmetry.space_group_name_H-M   'P 1'
#
loop_
_entity.id
_entity.type
_entity.pdbx_description
1 polymer ?
#
loop_
_entity_poly.entity_id
_entity_poly.type
_entity_poly.pdbx_seq_one_letter_code
_entity_poly.pdbx_strand_id
1 'polypeptide(L)'
;MRQSLRLVDNCVKIWSLEVLSETDGPECELLATLTWHEKAVNCVRWSHNGRYLASGSDDHQVLLYELQDGPPAPIPFGSNQVPNKETWVRCSMLKSHTMGMYVCHHHKVISIARSSCVADVQDLAWSPDDRMLATCSIDNSILIWSMDHLSSVMTHPIQHLSGHQGWVKGVAWDPVGKVRMSFHHMAEYYILIRPIHV
;
A
#
# COMPACT_ATOMS: atom_id res chain seq x y z
N MET A 1 17.72 -10.29 -13.65
CA MET A 1 17.56 -11.20 -12.49
C MET A 1 17.64 -10.32 -11.24
N ARG A 2 16.50 -9.91 -10.67
CA ARG A 2 16.46 -8.90 -9.59
C ARG A 2 16.44 -9.60 -8.23
N GLN A 3 17.55 -9.47 -7.51
CA GLN A 3 17.66 -9.85 -6.10
C GLN A 3 17.14 -8.66 -5.27
N SER A 4 16.00 -8.80 -4.59
CA SER A 4 15.55 -7.78 -3.64
C SER A 4 16.24 -8.03 -2.29
N LEU A 5 17.34 -7.34 -2.03
CA LEU A 5 17.80 -7.16 -0.64
C LEU A 5 16.73 -6.33 0.09
N ARG A 6 16.09 -6.91 1.11
CA ARG A 6 15.29 -6.17 2.08
C ARG A 6 16.24 -5.32 2.94
N LEU A 7 16.62 -4.15 2.45
CA LEU A 7 17.10 -3.08 3.32
C LEU A 7 15.86 -2.50 3.99
N VAL A 8 15.79 -2.66 5.31
CA VAL A 8 14.69 -2.19 6.17
C VAL A 8 14.83 -0.68 6.33
N ASP A 9 14.66 0.04 5.23
CA ASP A 9 14.62 1.49 5.23
C ASP A 9 13.17 1.92 5.50
N ASN A 10 13.00 2.88 6.41
CA ASN A 10 11.72 3.55 6.67
C ASN A 10 11.40 4.63 5.62
N CYS A 11 12.10 4.58 4.48
CA CYS A 11 12.07 5.59 3.45
C CYS A 11 11.59 4.99 2.12
N VAL A 12 10.78 5.74 1.38
CA VAL A 12 10.44 5.40 -0.01
C VAL A 12 11.38 6.18 -0.93
N LYS A 13 12.08 5.48 -1.83
CA LYS A 13 12.99 6.10 -2.81
C LYS A 13 12.42 5.97 -4.22
N ILE A 14 12.40 7.09 -4.95
CA ILE A 14 11.92 7.16 -6.32
C ILE A 14 13.12 7.37 -7.23
N TRP A 15 13.23 6.53 -8.25
CA TRP A 15 14.34 6.53 -9.20
C TRP A 15 13.80 6.69 -10.61
N SER A 16 14.44 7.55 -11.40
CA SER A 16 14.28 7.56 -12.86
C SER A 16 15.20 6.52 -13.46
N LEU A 17 14.70 5.82 -14.48
CA LEU A 17 15.47 4.89 -15.28
C LEU A 17 15.39 5.34 -16.73
N GLU A 18 16.45 5.95 -17.24
CA GLU A 18 16.55 6.33 -18.64
C GLU A 18 17.45 5.34 -19.39
N VAL A 19 16.92 4.82 -20.49
CA VAL A 19 17.67 3.98 -21.41
C VAL A 19 18.06 4.85 -22.59
N LEU A 20 19.26 5.44 -22.52
CA LEU A 20 19.72 6.45 -23.48
C LEU A 20 20.11 5.83 -24.84
N SER A 21 20.50 4.55 -24.89
CA SER A 21 20.73 3.80 -26.13
C SER A 21 20.81 2.27 -25.88
N GLU A 22 20.84 1.45 -26.93
CA GLU A 22 21.10 -0.02 -26.80
C GLU A 22 22.55 -0.33 -26.38
N THR A 23 23.47 0.64 -26.53
CA THR A 23 24.91 0.47 -26.33
C THR A 23 25.41 0.96 -24.97
N ASP A 24 24.78 2.01 -24.42
CA ASP A 24 25.03 2.44 -23.05
C ASP A 24 24.01 1.80 -22.11
N GLY A 25 24.50 1.27 -20.99
CA GLY A 25 23.63 0.67 -19.98
C GLY A 25 22.60 1.66 -19.43
N PRO A 26 21.54 1.17 -18.75
CA PRO A 26 20.54 2.05 -18.19
C PRO A 26 21.14 2.98 -17.12
N GLU A 27 20.88 4.28 -17.25
CA GLU A 27 21.22 5.25 -16.21
C GLU A 27 20.09 5.31 -15.17
N CYS A 28 20.46 5.13 -13.91
CA CYS A 28 19.55 5.21 -12.77
C CYS A 28 19.85 6.49 -12.00
N GLU A 29 18.86 7.36 -11.87
CA GLU A 29 19.00 8.60 -11.11
C GLU A 29 17.99 8.67 -9.96
N LEU A 30 18.44 9.07 -8.77
CA LEU A 30 17.56 9.25 -7.60
C LEU A 30 16.80 10.58 -7.73
N LEU A 31 15.47 10.51 -7.83
CA LEU A 31 14.59 11.67 -7.98
C LEU A 31 14.12 12.21 -6.63
N ALA A 32 13.72 11.33 -5.72
CA ALA A 32 13.25 11.73 -4.40
C ALA A 32 13.47 10.64 -3.34
N THR A 33 13.72 11.06 -2.10
CA THR A 33 13.61 10.22 -0.90
C THR A 33 12.50 10.76 -0.01
N LEU A 34 11.52 9.92 0.31
CA LEU A 34 10.35 10.23 1.14
C LEU A 34 10.49 9.56 2.50
N THR A 35 10.54 10.36 3.57
CA THR A 35 10.81 9.90 4.93
C THR A 35 9.61 10.15 5.85
N TRP A 36 8.42 9.75 5.40
CA TRP A 36 7.17 9.97 6.13
C TRP A 36 6.74 8.81 7.04
N HIS A 37 7.32 7.62 6.84
CA HIS A 37 7.05 6.45 7.66
C HIS A 37 7.98 6.40 8.87
N GLU A 38 7.45 5.96 10.01
CA GLU A 38 8.22 5.83 11.25
C GLU A 38 8.98 4.49 11.29
N LYS A 39 8.44 3.47 10.62
CA LYS A 39 8.96 2.11 10.58
C LYS A 39 9.17 1.62 9.15
N ALA A 40 9.56 0.36 9.01
CA ALA A 40 9.85 -0.29 7.75
C ALA A 40 8.68 -0.21 6.77
N VAL A 41 8.96 0.20 5.54
CA VAL A 41 7.98 0.16 4.46
C VAL A 41 7.98 -1.25 3.86
N ASN A 42 6.85 -1.94 3.96
CA ASN A 42 6.69 -3.31 3.48
C ASN A 42 6.35 -3.37 1.99
N CYS A 43 5.58 -2.39 1.51
CA CYS A 43 5.05 -2.40 0.16
C CYS A 43 4.90 -0.97 -0.39
N VAL A 44 5.11 -0.84 -1.70
CA VAL A 44 4.87 0.38 -2.47
C VAL A 44 4.22 0.04 -3.80
N ARG A 45 3.23 0.84 -4.24
CA ARG A 45 2.46 0.61 -5.48
C ARG A 45 2.07 1.92 -6.14
N TRP A 46 2.43 2.05 -7.40
CA TRP A 46 1.92 3.09 -8.28
C TRP A 46 0.44 2.85 -8.60
N SER A 47 -0.33 3.94 -8.61
CA SER A 47 -1.62 4.01 -9.29
C SER A 47 -1.39 3.85 -10.81
N HIS A 48 -2.33 3.26 -11.54
CA HIS A 48 -2.15 2.95 -12.96
C HIS A 48 -2.05 4.21 -13.82
N ASN A 49 -2.72 5.28 -13.41
CA ASN A 49 -2.65 6.62 -13.99
C ASN A 49 -1.33 7.36 -13.65
N GLY A 50 -0.46 6.80 -12.80
CA GLY A 50 0.81 7.39 -12.39
C GLY A 50 0.70 8.59 -11.45
N ARG A 51 -0.51 9.05 -11.11
CA ARG A 51 -0.73 10.24 -10.29
C ARG A 51 -0.39 10.03 -8.81
N TYR A 52 -0.71 8.85 -8.31
CA TYR A 52 -0.55 8.52 -6.89
C TYR A 52 0.44 7.39 -6.69
N LEU A 53 1.20 7.48 -5.59
CA LEU A 53 2.02 6.41 -5.06
C LEU A 53 1.48 6.03 -3.67
N ALA A 54 1.19 4.75 -3.47
CA ALA A 54 0.79 4.23 -2.15
C ALA A 54 1.96 3.48 -1.49
N SER A 55 2.10 3.63 -0.18
CA SER A 55 3.06 2.88 0.64
C SER A 55 2.40 2.35 1.91
N GLY A 56 2.75 1.12 2.30
CA GLY A 56 2.25 0.46 3.51
C GLY A 56 3.42 0.01 4.39
N SER A 57 3.30 0.24 5.69
CA SER A 57 4.39 0.11 6.65
C SER A 57 3.97 -0.64 7.93
N ASP A 58 4.97 -1.06 8.71
CA ASP A 58 4.84 -1.60 10.06
C ASP A 58 4.42 -0.55 11.11
N ASP A 59 4.36 0.73 10.74
CA ASP A 59 3.70 1.78 11.53
C ASP A 59 2.17 1.71 11.45
N HIS A 60 1.67 0.68 10.75
CA HIS A 60 0.26 0.38 10.51
C HIS A 60 -0.44 1.42 9.64
N GLN A 61 0.28 2.35 9.02
CA GLN A 61 -0.27 3.39 8.16
C GLN A 61 -0.10 3.00 6.70
N VAL A 62 -1.09 3.43 5.91
CA VAL A 62 -0.94 3.52 4.46
C VAL A 62 -0.91 4.99 4.09
N LEU A 63 0.17 5.41 3.43
CA LEU A 63 0.34 6.78 2.97
C LEU A 63 0.13 6.84 1.45
N LEU A 64 -0.55 7.89 1.01
CA LEU A 64 -0.68 8.24 -0.39
C LEU A 64 0.13 9.51 -0.67
N TYR A 65 0.94 9.44 -1.71
CA TYR A 65 1.74 10.54 -2.20
C TYR A 65 1.24 10.99 -3.57
N GLU A 66 1.30 12.29 -3.81
CA GLU A 66 1.01 12.92 -5.09
C GLU A 66 2.22 13.77 -5.49
N LEU A 67 2.57 13.75 -6.77
CA LEU A 67 3.60 14.62 -7.32
C LEU A 67 3.05 16.04 -7.41
N GLN A 68 3.75 16.98 -6.80
CA GLN A 68 3.40 18.39 -6.87
C GLN A 68 4.34 19.12 -7.83
N ASP A 69 3.75 19.85 -8.78
CA ASP A 69 4.50 20.73 -9.65
C ASP A 69 5.05 21.93 -8.85
N GLY A 70 6.37 22.13 -8.91
CA GLY A 70 7.01 23.25 -8.24
C GLY A 70 8.50 23.03 -8.01
N PRO A 71 9.21 24.07 -7.53
CA PRO A 71 10.59 23.93 -7.14
C PRO A 71 10.72 22.90 -6.00
N PRO A 72 11.86 22.19 -5.93
CA PRO A 72 12.09 21.21 -4.88
C PRO A 72 12.03 21.82 -3.48
N ALA A 73 11.56 21.03 -2.52
CA ALA A 73 11.45 21.47 -1.13
C ALA A 73 12.81 21.97 -0.61
N PRO A 74 12.86 23.10 0.13
CA PRO A 74 14.11 23.61 0.68
C PRO A 74 14.71 22.60 1.66
N ILE A 75 15.99 22.32 1.51
CA ILE A 75 16.74 21.53 2.49
C ILE A 75 16.91 22.33 3.79
N PRO A 76 16.73 21.71 4.98
CA PRO A 76 16.99 22.38 6.25
C PRO A 76 18.43 22.93 6.28
N PHE A 77 18.55 24.19 6.72
CA PHE A 77 19.83 24.88 6.78
C PHE A 77 20.84 24.08 7.63
N GLY A 78 22.00 23.74 7.06
CA GLY A 78 23.03 22.93 7.72
C GLY A 78 22.94 21.42 7.48
N SER A 79 21.97 20.93 6.69
CA SER A 79 21.94 19.53 6.26
C SER A 79 22.84 19.31 5.03
N ASN A 80 23.65 18.24 5.05
CA ASN A 80 24.46 17.80 3.89
C ASN A 80 23.63 16.96 2.87
N GLN A 81 22.30 17.10 2.87
CA GLN A 81 21.43 16.33 1.99
C GLN A 81 21.30 17.04 0.65
N VAL A 82 21.36 16.27 -0.43
CA VAL A 82 21.06 16.77 -1.78
C VAL A 82 19.54 17.02 -1.84
N PRO A 83 19.06 18.19 -2.29
CA PRO A 83 17.64 18.42 -2.46
C PRO A 83 17.06 17.38 -3.42
N ASN A 84 15.86 16.88 -3.10
CA ASN A 84 15.12 16.03 -4.04
C ASN A 84 14.95 16.79 -5.37
N LYS A 85 14.97 16.08 -6.50
CA LYS A 85 14.65 16.68 -7.81
C LYS A 85 13.15 16.88 -7.98
N GLU A 86 12.37 15.95 -7.41
CA GLU A 86 10.91 15.97 -7.44
C GLU A 86 10.31 16.26 -6.06
N THR A 87 9.21 17.02 -6.05
CA THR A 87 8.45 17.33 -4.84
C THR A 87 7.25 16.42 -4.74
N TRP A 88 7.35 15.41 -3.90
CA TRP A 88 6.24 14.52 -3.55
C TRP A 88 5.66 14.92 -2.20
N VAL A 89 4.34 15.10 -2.17
CA VAL A 89 3.61 15.45 -0.95
C VAL A 89 2.68 14.33 -0.53
N ARG A 90 2.54 14.13 0.78
CA ARG A 90 1.55 13.21 1.34
C ARG A 90 0.16 13.85 1.19
N CYS A 91 -0.67 13.30 0.30
CA CYS A 91 -2.02 13.78 0.06
C CYS A 91 -3.05 13.15 1.00
N SER A 92 -2.83 11.89 1.43
CA SER A 92 -3.75 11.18 2.32
C SER A 92 -3.04 10.15 3.20
N MET A 93 -3.66 9.82 4.33
CA MET A 93 -3.30 8.73 5.24
C MET A 93 -4.53 7.87 5.46
N LEU A 94 -4.44 6.57 5.19
CA LEU A 94 -5.55 5.64 5.41
C LEU A 94 -5.47 5.07 6.82
N LYS A 95 -6.63 4.94 7.46
CA LYS A 95 -6.74 4.39 8.81
C LYS A 95 -6.25 2.95 8.83
N SER A 96 -5.53 2.66 9.88
CA SER A 96 -4.93 1.36 10.13
C SER A 96 -5.93 0.22 10.31
N HIS A 97 -5.46 -0.99 10.01
CA HIS A 97 -6.17 -2.22 10.30
C HIS A 97 -6.30 -2.41 11.81
N THR A 98 -7.51 -2.77 12.26
CA THR A 98 -7.82 -2.95 13.69
C THR A 98 -8.12 -4.41 13.93
N MET A 99 -7.25 -5.08 14.68
CA MET A 99 -7.39 -6.50 14.93
C MET A 99 -8.60 -6.79 15.82
N GLY A 100 -9.52 -7.63 15.33
CA GLY A 100 -10.57 -8.19 16.16
C GLY A 100 -10.03 -9.35 16.98
N MET A 101 -10.08 -9.28 18.31
CA MET A 101 -9.81 -10.45 19.15
C MET A 101 -11.10 -11.25 19.30
N TYR A 102 -11.10 -12.48 18.79
CA TYR A 102 -12.20 -13.40 18.96
C TYR A 102 -12.07 -14.10 20.31
N VAL A 103 -13.07 -13.96 21.19
CA VAL A 103 -13.16 -14.79 22.39
C VAL A 103 -13.90 -16.07 22.02
N CYS A 104 -13.18 -17.19 22.05
CA CYS A 104 -13.73 -18.52 21.76
C CYS A 104 -13.97 -19.29 23.05
N HIS A 105 -15.05 -20.08 23.10
CA HIS A 105 -15.27 -21.09 24.13
C HIS A 105 -15.77 -22.37 23.45
N HIS A 106 -15.17 -23.51 23.78
CA HIS A 106 -15.47 -24.81 23.14
C HIS A 106 -15.55 -24.74 21.60
N HIS A 107 -14.53 -24.15 20.95
CA HIS A 107 -14.44 -24.01 19.49
C HIS A 107 -15.56 -23.18 18.83
N LYS A 108 -16.29 -22.39 19.61
CA LYS A 108 -17.31 -21.45 19.13
C LYS A 108 -16.88 -20.02 19.45
N VAL A 109 -16.90 -19.14 18.45
CA VAL A 109 -16.71 -17.69 18.66
C VAL A 109 -17.92 -17.16 19.42
N ILE A 110 -17.71 -16.65 20.64
CA ILE A 110 -18.78 -16.16 21.53
C ILE A 110 -18.87 -14.64 21.53
N SER A 111 -17.73 -13.94 21.43
CA SER A 111 -17.74 -12.49 21.28
C SER A 111 -16.60 -12.02 20.38
N ILE A 112 -16.83 -10.89 19.72
CA ILE A 112 -15.83 -10.16 18.96
C ILE A 112 -15.47 -8.95 19.83
N ALA A 113 -14.37 -9.05 20.58
CA ALA A 113 -13.78 -7.90 21.21
C ALA A 113 -12.93 -7.19 20.16
N ARG A 114 -13.34 -5.99 19.70
CA ARG A 114 -12.45 -5.18 18.87
C ARG A 114 -11.26 -4.80 19.74
N SER A 115 -10.12 -5.43 19.52
CA SER A 115 -8.90 -5.05 20.21
C SER A 115 -8.47 -3.70 19.65
N SER A 116 -7.99 -2.80 20.50
CA SER A 116 -7.32 -1.57 20.04
C SER A 116 -5.95 -1.85 19.40
N CYS A 117 -5.55 -3.12 19.31
CA CYS A 117 -4.32 -3.54 18.67
C CYS A 117 -4.41 -3.30 17.16
N VAL A 118 -3.48 -2.49 16.69
CA VAL A 118 -3.34 -2.10 15.29
C VAL A 118 -2.44 -3.12 14.61
N ALA A 119 -2.68 -3.41 13.33
CA ALA A 119 -2.01 -4.48 12.60
C ALA A 119 -1.23 -3.96 11.39
N ASP A 120 -0.11 -4.64 11.09
CA ASP A 120 0.84 -4.24 10.05
C ASP A 120 0.25 -4.42 8.65
N VAL A 121 0.54 -3.47 7.76
CA VAL A 121 0.11 -3.53 6.36
C VAL A 121 1.10 -4.39 5.58
N GLN A 122 0.61 -5.47 4.98
CA GLN A 122 1.43 -6.43 4.27
C GLN A 122 1.53 -6.12 2.77
N ASP A 123 0.42 -5.75 2.14
CA ASP A 123 0.37 -5.46 0.72
C ASP A 123 -0.76 -4.49 0.36
N LEU A 124 -0.63 -3.92 -0.83
CA LEU A 124 -1.52 -2.92 -1.41
C LEU A 124 -1.83 -3.29 -2.86
N ALA A 125 -3.04 -3.00 -3.32
CA ALA A 125 -3.37 -3.10 -4.74
C ALA A 125 -4.38 -2.03 -5.15
N TRP A 126 -4.08 -1.33 -6.24
CA TRP A 126 -4.99 -0.39 -6.90
C TRP A 126 -5.97 -1.15 -7.79
N SER A 127 -7.21 -0.70 -7.84
CA SER A 127 -8.17 -1.18 -8.84
C SER A 127 -7.70 -0.78 -10.25
N PRO A 128 -8.08 -1.52 -11.30
CA PRO A 128 -7.66 -1.22 -12.67
C PRO A 128 -8.10 0.17 -13.18
N ASP A 129 -9.12 0.75 -12.56
CA ASP A 129 -9.67 2.08 -12.85
C ASP A 129 -9.17 3.17 -11.88
N ASP A 130 -8.25 2.83 -10.96
CA ASP A 130 -7.70 3.70 -9.89
C ASP A 130 -8.72 4.33 -8.94
N ARG A 131 -9.99 3.90 -8.98
CA ARG A 131 -11.04 4.42 -8.10
C ARG A 131 -11.02 3.80 -6.71
N MET A 132 -10.35 2.66 -6.55
CA MET A 132 -10.31 1.93 -5.29
C MET A 132 -8.90 1.48 -4.97
N LEU A 133 -8.58 1.44 -3.69
CA LEU A 133 -7.38 0.78 -3.18
C LEU A 133 -7.76 -0.29 -2.19
N ALA A 134 -7.14 -1.44 -2.32
CA ALA A 134 -7.23 -2.51 -1.36
C ALA A 134 -5.96 -2.57 -0.52
N THR A 135 -6.14 -2.75 0.78
CA THR A 135 -5.06 -2.90 1.75
C THR A 135 -5.29 -4.19 2.52
N CYS A 136 -4.26 -5.01 2.72
CA CYS A 136 -4.35 -6.22 3.51
C CYS A 136 -3.37 -6.23 4.68
N SER A 137 -3.77 -6.88 5.76
CA SER A 137 -3.01 -6.92 6.99
C SER A 137 -2.87 -8.33 7.58
N ILE A 138 -1.93 -8.46 8.51
CA ILE A 138 -1.70 -9.68 9.30
C ILE A 138 -2.88 -10.04 10.21
N ASP A 139 -3.83 -9.13 10.44
CA ASP A 139 -5.07 -9.41 11.17
C ASP A 139 -6.13 -10.17 10.35
N ASN A 140 -5.75 -10.66 9.17
CA ASN A 140 -6.60 -11.37 8.20
C ASN A 140 -7.72 -10.51 7.60
N SER A 141 -7.69 -9.19 7.80
CA SER A 141 -8.65 -8.26 7.22
C SER A 141 -8.14 -7.62 5.94
N ILE A 142 -9.08 -7.31 5.06
CA ILE A 142 -8.85 -6.47 3.90
C ILE A 142 -9.76 -5.26 4.00
N LEU A 143 -9.19 -4.08 3.79
CA LEU A 143 -9.92 -2.83 3.73
C LEU A 143 -9.91 -2.31 2.29
N ILE A 144 -11.08 -1.86 1.84
CA ILE A 144 -11.26 -1.26 0.52
C ILE A 144 -11.58 0.22 0.71
N TRP A 145 -10.84 1.07 0.01
CA TRP A 145 -10.91 2.53 0.11
C TRP A 145 -11.40 3.14 -1.19
N SER A 146 -12.23 4.20 -1.10
CA SER A 146 -12.65 5.01 -2.26
C SER A 146 -11.62 6.09 -2.51
N MET A 147 -11.18 6.23 -3.76
CA MET A 147 -10.27 7.28 -4.19
C MET A 147 -10.99 8.48 -4.82
N ASP A 148 -12.33 8.41 -4.95
CA ASP A 148 -13.14 9.50 -5.49
C ASP A 148 -13.21 10.71 -4.55
N HIS A 149 -13.07 10.47 -3.25
CA HIS A 149 -13.17 11.49 -2.19
C HIS A 149 -11.97 11.45 -1.27
N LEU A 150 -10.78 11.73 -1.82
CA LEU A 150 -9.55 11.83 -1.03
C LEU A 150 -9.61 12.97 -0.02
N SER A 151 -9.43 12.63 1.26
CA SER A 151 -9.21 13.55 2.37
C SER A 151 -7.80 13.35 2.93
N SER A 152 -7.30 14.32 3.70
CA SER A 152 -5.95 14.21 4.30
C SER A 152 -5.79 13.03 5.26
N VAL A 153 -6.90 12.55 5.85
CA VAL A 153 -6.98 11.31 6.62
C VAL A 153 -8.28 10.61 6.26
N MET A 154 -8.20 9.37 5.81
CA MET A 154 -9.33 8.52 5.48
C MET A 154 -9.58 7.52 6.61
N THR A 155 -10.72 7.64 7.28
CA THR A 155 -11.06 6.81 8.44
C THR A 155 -12.14 5.77 8.17
N HIS A 156 -12.83 5.90 7.03
CA HIS A 156 -13.98 5.06 6.67
C HIS A 156 -13.67 4.30 5.38
N PRO A 157 -13.24 3.03 5.47
CA PRO A 157 -13.17 2.16 4.31
C PRO A 157 -14.60 1.87 3.82
N ILE A 158 -14.77 1.72 2.51
CA ILE A 158 -16.05 1.35 1.88
C ILE A 158 -16.45 -0.05 2.35
N GLN A 159 -15.47 -0.96 2.39
CA GLN A 159 -15.69 -2.37 2.70
C GLN A 159 -14.61 -2.88 3.64
N HIS A 160 -15.03 -3.67 4.61
CA HIS A 160 -14.16 -4.49 5.45
C HIS A 160 -14.46 -5.95 5.17
N LEU A 161 -13.51 -6.65 4.55
CA LEU A 161 -13.62 -8.07 4.24
C LEU A 161 -12.91 -8.84 5.35
N SER A 162 -13.69 -9.63 6.09
CA SER A 162 -13.22 -10.50 7.17
C SER A 162 -13.79 -11.89 6.98
N GLY A 163 -13.00 -12.93 7.22
CA GLY A 163 -13.40 -14.33 7.02
C GLY A 163 -12.22 -15.25 6.67
N HIS A 164 -11.08 -14.66 6.32
CA HIS A 164 -9.84 -15.38 6.08
C HIS A 164 -9.32 -15.99 7.39
N GLN A 165 -9.04 -17.29 7.37
CA GLN A 165 -8.59 -18.06 8.54
C GLN A 165 -7.06 -18.03 8.73
N GLY A 166 -6.33 -17.36 7.84
CA GLY A 166 -4.88 -17.25 7.87
C GLY A 166 -4.38 -15.91 7.34
N TRP A 167 -3.08 -15.65 7.54
CA TRP A 167 -2.44 -14.39 7.21
C TRP A 167 -2.53 -14.08 5.73
N VAL A 168 -3.03 -12.90 5.41
CA VAL A 168 -3.08 -12.40 4.03
C VAL A 168 -1.71 -11.82 3.69
N LYS A 169 -1.01 -12.46 2.75
CA LYS A 169 0.34 -12.03 2.33
C LYS A 169 0.31 -11.13 1.09
N GLY A 170 -0.80 -11.10 0.37
CA GLY A 170 -0.92 -10.26 -0.81
C GLY A 170 -2.36 -10.10 -1.29
N VAL A 171 -2.56 -9.03 -2.04
CA VAL A 171 -3.86 -8.64 -2.57
C VAL A 171 -3.73 -8.23 -4.03
N ALA A 172 -4.72 -8.57 -4.85
CA ALA A 172 -4.76 -8.21 -6.26
C ALA A 172 -6.20 -7.95 -6.71
N TRP A 173 -6.38 -7.09 -7.70
CA TRP A 173 -7.69 -6.88 -8.33
C TRP A 173 -7.82 -7.74 -9.58
N ASP A 174 -9.04 -8.20 -9.88
CA ASP A 174 -9.34 -8.82 -11.19
C ASP A 174 -9.25 -7.74 -12.28
N PRO A 175 -8.27 -7.82 -13.22
CA PRO A 175 -8.10 -6.82 -14.26
C PRO A 175 -9.24 -6.81 -15.30
N VAL A 176 -10.03 -7.89 -15.39
CA VAL A 176 -11.06 -8.06 -16.44
C VAL A 176 -12.48 -8.04 -15.86
N GLY A 177 -12.63 -8.13 -14.53
CA GLY A 177 -13.93 -8.22 -13.84
C GLY A 177 -14.75 -9.47 -14.19
N LYS A 178 -14.17 -10.42 -14.92
CA LYS A 178 -14.90 -11.48 -15.65
C LYS A 178 -14.43 -12.89 -15.31
N VAL A 179 -13.45 -13.06 -14.42
CA VAL A 179 -12.95 -14.39 -14.07
C VAL A 179 -13.77 -14.96 -12.92
N ARG A 180 -14.65 -15.90 -13.24
CA ARG A 180 -15.20 -16.87 -12.27
C ARG A 180 -14.10 -17.87 -11.94
N MET A 181 -13.50 -17.75 -10.77
CA MET A 181 -12.79 -18.89 -10.18
C MET A 181 -13.40 -19.26 -8.83
N SER A 182 -13.96 -20.47 -8.85
CA SER A 182 -14.13 -21.35 -7.72
C SER A 182 -12.81 -21.51 -6.97
N PHE A 183 -12.86 -21.39 -5.66
CA PHE A 183 -11.79 -21.78 -4.76
C PHE A 183 -11.43 -23.25 -5.03
N HIS A 184 -10.28 -23.49 -5.66
CA HIS A 184 -9.71 -24.82 -5.75
C HIS A 184 -8.23 -24.76 -5.37
N HIS A 185 -7.96 -24.93 -4.07
CA HIS A 185 -6.72 -25.41 -3.46
C HIS A 185 -5.39 -25.15 -4.22
N MET A 186 -5.01 -23.90 -4.53
CA MET A 186 -3.63 -23.63 -4.99
C MET A 186 -3.02 -22.28 -4.61
N ALA A 187 -3.63 -21.46 -3.75
CA ALA A 187 -2.90 -20.35 -3.12
C ALA A 187 -3.58 -19.93 -1.82
N GLU A 188 -3.13 -20.45 -0.67
CA GLU A 188 -3.59 -20.02 0.66
C GLU A 188 -3.14 -18.59 1.03
N TYR A 189 -2.65 -17.77 0.08
CA TYR A 189 -1.86 -16.58 0.40
C TYR A 189 -2.21 -15.29 -0.36
N TYR A 190 -3.01 -15.35 -1.43
CA TYR A 190 -3.36 -14.16 -2.25
C TYR A 190 -4.87 -14.04 -2.42
N ILE A 191 -5.39 -12.82 -2.29
CA ILE A 191 -6.83 -12.55 -2.39
C ILE A 191 -7.11 -11.68 -3.61
N LEU A 192 -8.01 -12.17 -4.46
CA LEU A 192 -8.50 -11.46 -5.64
C LEU A 192 -9.78 -10.69 -5.30
N ILE A 193 -9.77 -9.37 -5.51
CA ILE A 193 -10.93 -8.50 -5.27
C ILE A 193 -11.61 -8.21 -6.59
N ARG A 194 -12.95 -8.28 -6.58
CA ARG A 194 -13.78 -7.88 -7.72
C ARG A 194 -14.26 -6.44 -7.58
N PRO A 195 -14.24 -5.65 -8.67
CA PRO A 195 -14.91 -4.37 -8.69
C PRO A 195 -16.42 -4.57 -8.49
N ILE A 196 -17.03 -3.76 -7.63
CA ILE A 196 -18.49 -3.75 -7.47
C ILE A 196 -19.04 -2.95 -8.65
N HIS A 197 -19.66 -3.63 -9.62
CA HIS A 197 -20.51 -2.96 -10.59
C HIS A 197 -21.82 -2.57 -9.87
N VAL A 198 -22.07 -1.26 -9.75
CA VAL A 198 -23.39 -0.73 -9.39
C VAL A 198 -24.33 -0.89 -10.58
#